data_AF-A0A107GIU4-F1
#
_entry.id   AF-A0A107GIU4-F1
#
_cell.length_a   1.000
_cell.length_b   1.000
_cell.length_c   1.000
_cell.angle_alpha   90.00
_cell.angle_beta   90.00
_cell.angle_gamma   90.00
#
_symmetry.space_group_name_H-M   'P 1'
#
loop_
_entity.id
_entity.type
_entity.pdbx_description
1 polymer ?
#
loop_
_entity_poly.entity_id
_entity_poly.type
_entity_poly.pdbx_seq_one_letter_code
_entity_poly.pdbx_strand_id
1 'polypeptide(L)' 'MTTIYVVKTGEQFLCCAEDGDIGIAPAIEDAMSFLSYEEAKKAAIEHADTGYEIVAINLATR' A
#
# COMPACT_ATOMS: atom_id res chain seq x y z
N MET A 1 7.55 -6.75 -16.39
CA MET A 1 6.22 -6.44 -15.83
C MET A 1 6.28 -6.74 -14.36
N THR A 2 6.21 -5.70 -13.52
CA THR A 2 6.26 -5.86 -12.06
C THR A 2 4.89 -5.51 -11.52
N THR A 3 4.24 -6.43 -10.83
CA THR A 3 2.99 -6.15 -10.13
C THR A 3 3.32 -5.78 -8.70
N ILE A 4 2.90 -4.59 -8.27
CA ILE A 4 2.98 -4.16 -6.87
C ILE A 4 1.58 -4.07 -6.29
N TYR A 5 1.45 -4.23 -4.99
CA TYR A 5 0.21 -4.13 -4.25
C TYR A 5 0.31 -2.93 -3.32
N VAL A 6 -0.67 -2.04 -3.35
CA VAL A 6 -0.77 -0.92 -2.40
C VAL A 6 -2.03 -1.07 -1.57
N VAL A 7 -1.99 -0.59 -0.34
CA VAL A 7 -3.16 -0.62 0.55
C VAL A 7 -3.79 0.75 0.56
N LYS A 8 -5.07 0.80 0.20
CA LYS A 8 -5.93 1.97 0.26
C LYS A 8 -6.83 1.86 1.48
N THR A 9 -6.86 2.86 2.34
CA THR A 9 -7.71 2.94 3.52
C THR A 9 -8.63 4.16 3.39
N GLY A 10 -9.89 3.91 3.01
CA GLY A 10 -10.84 4.98 2.69
C GLY A 10 -10.42 5.78 1.44
N GLU A 11 -10.03 7.04 1.63
CA GLU A 11 -9.53 7.95 0.57
C GLU A 11 -8.00 8.12 0.58
N GLN A 12 -7.30 7.46 1.51
CA GLN A 12 -5.86 7.56 1.69
C GLN A 12 -5.19 6.20 1.45
N PHE A 13 -3.86 6.16 1.46
CA PHE A 13 -3.06 4.96 1.26
C PHE A 13 -2.09 4.77 2.42
N LEU A 14 -1.78 3.52 2.78
CA LEU A 14 -0.69 3.27 3.71
C LEU A 14 0.63 3.71 3.06
N CYS A 15 1.45 4.42 3.82
CA CYS A 15 2.79 4.87 3.43
C CYS A 15 3.80 4.31 4.44
N CYS A 16 4.98 3.92 3.97
CA CYS A 16 6.11 3.61 4.84
C CYS A 16 7.06 4.79 4.84
N ALA A 17 7.24 5.43 5.98
CA ALA A 17 8.30 6.41 6.15
C ALA A 17 9.66 5.70 6.11
N GLU A 18 10.71 6.44 5.75
CA GLU A 18 12.10 5.95 5.72
C GLU A 18 12.60 5.44 7.08
N ASP A 19 11.97 5.85 8.19
CA ASP A 19 12.29 5.40 9.55
C ASP A 19 11.63 4.06 9.93
N GLY A 20 10.77 3.51 9.06
CA GLY A 20 9.98 2.29 9.32
C GLY A 20 8.64 2.56 10.01
N ASP A 21 8.28 3.82 10.22
CA ASP A 21 6.95 4.23 10.67
C ASP A 21 5.91 4.04 9.57
N ILE A 22 4.79 3.42 9.92
CA ILE A 22 3.66 3.24 9.02
C ILE A 22 2.71 4.43 9.17
N GLY A 23 2.64 5.26 8.14
CA GLY A 23 1.76 6.42 8.06
C GLY A 23 0.64 6.23 7.04
N ILE A 24 -0.16 7.28 6.87
CA ILE A 24 -1.18 7.37 5.81
C ILE A 24 -0.89 8.58 4.93
N ALA A 25 -0.88 8.36 3.61
CA ALA A 25 -0.67 9.40 2.61
C ALA A 25 -1.92 9.57 1.74
N PRO A 26 -2.28 10.79 1.33
CA PRO A 26 -3.38 11.01 0.39
C PRO A 26 -3.05 10.57 -1.04
N ALA A 27 -1.76 10.41 -1.37
CA ALA A 27 -1.30 10.05 -2.71
C ALA A 27 -0.81 8.60 -2.77
N ILE A 28 -1.06 7.95 -3.91
CA ILE A 28 -0.59 6.58 -4.19
C ILE A 28 0.92 6.53 -4.48
N GLU A 29 1.52 7.66 -4.87
CA GLU A 29 2.96 7.76 -5.17
C GLU A 29 3.81 7.59 -3.91
N ASP A 30 3.30 8.07 -2.77
CA ASP A 30 3.87 7.87 -1.44
C ASP A 30 3.37 6.57 -0.78
N ALA A 31 2.50 5.81 -1.45
CA ALA A 31 1.97 4.59 -0.87
C ALA A 31 3.03 3.50 -0.78
N MET A 32 2.95 2.71 0.29
CA MET A 32 3.73 1.52 0.49
C MET A 32 3.36 0.49 -0.57
N SER A 33 4.32 0.21 -1.45
CA SER A 33 4.20 -0.81 -2.49
C SER A 33 4.78 -2.12 -2.00
N PHE A 34 3.95 -3.14 -1.95
CA PHE A 34 4.36 -4.50 -1.60
C PHE A 34 4.52 -5.33 -2.87
N LEU A 35 5.50 -6.22 -2.89
CA LEU A 35 5.65 -7.20 -3.97
C LEU A 35 4.72 -8.41 -3.77
N SER A 36 4.21 -8.60 -2.56
CA SER A 36 3.32 -9.71 -2.18
C SER A 36 1.98 -9.20 -1.66
N TYR A 37 0.89 -9.84 -2.11
CA TYR A 37 -0.45 -9.55 -1.62
C TYR A 37 -0.59 -9.83 -0.11
N GLU A 38 0.02 -10.89 0.39
CA GLU A 38 -0.06 -11.24 1.81
C GLU A 38 0.62 -10.20 2.71
N GLU A 39 1.76 -9.65 2.28
CA GLU A 39 2.43 -8.57 3.00
C GLU A 39 1.58 -7.31 3.02
N ALA A 40 1.01 -6.93 1.86
CA ALA A 40 0.07 -5.80 1.79
C ALA A 40 -1.12 -6.02 2.73
N LYS A 41 -1.71 -7.22 2.72
CA LYS A 41 -2.84 -7.55 3.58
C LYS A 41 -2.47 -7.49 5.04
N LYS A 42 -1.29 -7.97 5.41
CA LYS A 42 -0.84 -7.95 6.82
C LYS A 42 -0.67 -6.52 7.32
N ALA A 43 0.03 -5.68 6.55
CA ALA A 43 0.17 -4.25 6.86
C ALA A 43 -1.20 -3.54 6.90
N ALA A 44 -2.12 -3.90 6.00
CA ALA A 44 -3.47 -3.39 6.01
C ALA A 44 -4.24 -3.77 7.30
N ILE A 45 -4.14 -5.01 7.75
CA ILE A 45 -4.82 -5.45 8.98
C ILE A 45 -4.21 -4.78 10.22
N GLU A 46 -2.89 -4.57 10.21
CA GLU A 46 -2.18 -3.98 11.35
C GLU A 46 -2.35 -2.46 11.44
N HIS A 47 -2.44 -1.77 10.30
CA HIS A 47 -2.36 -0.29 10.24
C HIS A 47 -3.49 0.40 9.48
N ALA A 48 -4.23 -0.29 8.61
CA ALA A 48 -5.35 0.29 7.88
C ALA A 48 -6.68 0.06 8.60
N ASP A 49 -7.67 0.89 8.26
CA ASP A 49 -9.00 0.81 8.87
C ASP A 49 -9.80 -0.37 8.31
N THR A 50 -10.87 -0.78 9.00
CA THR A 50 -11.70 -1.96 8.67
C THR A 50 -12.36 -1.95 7.27
N GLY A 51 -12.22 -0.86 6.51
CA GLY A 51 -12.65 -0.70 5.12
C GLY A 51 -11.51 -0.62 4.10
N TYR A 52 -10.34 -1.17 4.39
CA TYR A 52 -9.20 -1.13 3.46
C TYR A 52 -9.43 -1.95 2.18
N GLU A 53 -8.81 -1.50 1.09
CA GLU A 53 -8.80 -2.15 -0.22
C GLU A 53 -7.34 -2.36 -0.66
N ILE A 54 -7.01 -3.55 -1.17
CA ILE A 54 -5.68 -3.83 -1.70
C ILE A 54 -5.73 -3.69 -3.22
N VAL A 55 -4.97 -2.75 -3.76
CA VAL A 55 -4.94 -2.41 -5.19
C VAL A 55 -3.68 -2.98 -5.82
N ALA A 56 -3.84 -3.80 -6.86
CA ALA A 56 -2.72 -4.35 -7.63
C ALA A 56 -2.38 -3.42 -8.82
N ILE A 57 -1.21 -2.80 -8.79
CA ILE A 57 -0.70 -1.92 -9.84
C ILE A 57 0.30 -2.70 -10.68
N ASN A 58 0.04 -2.78 -11.98
CA ASN A 58 0.96 -3.38 -12.94
C ASN A 58 1.89 -2.30 -13.49
N LEU A 59 3.14 -2.30 -13.03
CA LEU A 59 4.20 -1.47 -13.57
C LEU A 59 4.67 -2.06 -14.90
N ALA A 60 4.22 -1.44 -15.99
CA ALA A 60 4.78 -1.64 -17.31
C ALA A 60 6.10 -0.85 -17.40
N THR A 61 7.23 -1.54 -17.31
CA THR A 61 8.54 -0.98 -17.69
C THR A 61 8.48 -0.64 -19.17
N ARG A 62 8.51 0.65 -19.51
CA ARG A 62 8.63 1.13 -20.89
C ARG A 62 10.01 0.86 -21.46
#